data_AF-G2G046-F1
#
_entry.id   AF-G2G046-F1
#
_cell.length_a   1.000
_cell.length_b   1.000
_cell.length_c   1.000
_cell.angle_alpha   90.00
_cell.angle_beta   90.00
_cell.angle_gamma   90.00
#
_symmetry.space_group_name_H-M   'P 1'
#
loop_
_entity.id
_entity.type
_entity.pdbx_description
1 polymer ?
#
loop_
_entity_poly.entity_id
_entity_poly.type
_entity_poly.pdbx_seq_one_letter_code
_entity_poly.pdbx_strand_id
1 'polypeptide(L)'
;MSFSLFNIFALVSRTANTLQAPLIASIIGFSIAHDLNPLIDMRLVIFAATSGTLLGVLFIPSFLRIFEKAVNRLEVTGSVPSLVVEALQINNIKRIVKSVSKPCKTMIERLRYREIPKRLLILNSLVTGIYTVGVLAASYSAILVAEEHRLAVVASSGMINGIASILLTLLIDPKSAMITDQALRGKRPYNDVKALVVLLITSKLVGTLLGQVLFLPAAQVIAYIYN
;
A
#
# COMPACT_ATOMS: atom_id res chain seq x y z
N MET A 1 -5.49 18.90 11.88
CA MET A 1 -4.88 17.91 12.82
C MET A 1 -4.81 16.50 12.24
N SER A 2 -5.78 16.06 11.43
CA SER A 2 -5.77 14.75 10.74
C SER A 2 -4.59 14.53 9.78
N PHE A 3 -4.03 15.59 9.17
CA PHE A 3 -2.91 15.49 8.23
C PHE A 3 -1.62 14.95 8.87
N SER A 4 -1.34 15.34 10.12
CA SER A 4 -0.14 14.85 10.84
C SER A 4 -0.24 13.35 11.15
N LEU A 5 -1.42 12.88 11.57
CA LEU A 5 -1.66 11.44 11.79
C LEU A 5 -1.56 10.66 10.48
N PHE A 6 -2.16 11.18 9.41
CA PHE A 6 -2.05 10.57 8.08
C PHE A 6 -0.60 10.41 7.64
N ASN A 7 0.23 11.44 7.81
CA ASN A 7 1.65 11.39 7.46
C ASN A 7 2.43 10.37 8.27
N ILE A 8 2.07 10.12 9.54
CA ILE A 8 2.70 9.08 10.35
C ILE A 8 2.36 7.70 9.82
N PHE A 9 1.08 7.43 9.52
CA PHE A 9 0.71 6.14 8.91
C PHE A 9 1.37 5.94 7.54
N ALA A 10 1.45 7.00 6.74
CA ALA A 10 2.17 6.97 5.46
C ALA A 10 3.67 6.70 5.66
N LEU A 11 4.30 7.32 6.66
CA LEU A 11 5.70 7.09 7.00
C LEU A 11 5.94 5.65 7.44
N VAL A 12 5.13 5.11 8.36
CA VAL A 12 5.22 3.71 8.80
C VAL A 12 5.08 2.76 7.62
N SER A 13 4.14 3.02 6.71
CA SER A 13 3.98 2.22 5.49
C SER A 13 5.20 2.29 4.57
N ARG A 14 5.80 3.47 4.40
CA ARG A 14 7.02 3.63 3.58
C ARG A 14 8.21 2.95 4.24
N THR A 15 8.38 3.08 5.56
CA THR A 15 9.42 2.41 6.32
C THR A 15 9.32 0.89 6.18
N ALA A 16 8.12 0.33 6.33
CA ALA A 16 7.90 -1.11 6.12
C ALA A 16 8.30 -1.57 4.71
N ASN A 17 7.99 -0.78 3.68
CA ASN A 17 8.40 -1.08 2.31
C ASN A 17 9.92 -0.98 2.13
N THR A 18 10.58 0.03 2.71
CA THR A 18 12.04 0.15 2.65
C THR A 18 12.76 -0.96 3.42
N LEU A 19 12.17 -1.48 4.49
CA LEU A 19 12.70 -2.64 5.24
C LEU A 19 12.55 -3.94 4.45
N GLN A 20 11.54 -4.05 3.59
CA GLN A 20 11.36 -5.20 2.71
C GLN A 20 12.50 -5.31 1.68
N ALA A 21 12.99 -4.20 1.13
CA ALA A 21 13.96 -4.22 0.04
C ALA A 21 15.26 -4.98 0.35
N PRO A 22 15.94 -4.79 1.50
CA PRO A 22 17.11 -5.60 1.88
C PRO A 22 16.81 -7.09 2.02
N LEU A 23 15.62 -7.46 2.52
CA LEU A 23 15.23 -8.87 2.67
C LEU A 23 15.09 -9.54 1.30
N ILE A 24 14.46 -8.87 0.34
CA ILE A 24 14.35 -9.35 -1.04
C ILE A 24 15.71 -9.43 -1.71
N ALA A 25 16.54 -8.39 -1.56
CA ALA A 25 17.89 -8.37 -2.11
C ALA A 25 18.74 -9.52 -1.55
N SER A 26 18.59 -9.86 -0.27
CA SER A 26 19.26 -11.00 0.36
C SER A 26 18.82 -12.34 -0.25
N ILE A 27 17.51 -12.55 -0.49
CA ILE A 27 17.00 -13.76 -1.15
C ILE A 27 17.60 -13.90 -2.56
N ILE A 28 17.64 -12.80 -3.31
CA ILE A 28 18.24 -12.79 -4.65
C ILE A 28 19.75 -13.07 -4.57
N GLY A 29 20.48 -12.42 -3.66
CA GLY A 29 21.91 -12.63 -3.48
C GLY A 29 22.25 -14.06 -3.11
N PHE A 30 21.48 -14.68 -2.20
CA PHE A 30 21.61 -16.09 -1.85
C PHE A 30 21.36 -16.99 -3.08
N SER A 31 20.36 -16.66 -3.89
CA SER A 31 20.01 -17.42 -5.09
C SER A 31 21.09 -17.34 -6.16
N ILE A 32 21.69 -16.17 -6.38
CA ILE A 32 22.83 -15.99 -7.30
C ILE A 32 24.03 -16.80 -6.82
N ALA A 33 24.32 -16.81 -5.51
CA ALA A 33 25.46 -17.53 -4.95
C ALA A 33 25.36 -19.05 -5.04
N HIS A 34 24.14 -19.60 -5.08
CA HIS A 34 23.88 -21.06 -5.13
C HIS A 34 23.28 -21.53 -6.46
N ASP A 35 23.25 -20.66 -7.48
CA ASP A 35 22.66 -20.93 -8.80
C ASP A 35 21.20 -21.45 -8.73
N LEU A 36 20.41 -20.86 -7.83
CA LEU A 36 19.01 -21.18 -7.62
C LEU A 36 18.10 -20.21 -8.39
N ASN A 37 16.89 -20.67 -8.73
CA ASN A 37 15.88 -19.83 -9.36
C ASN A 37 14.89 -19.27 -8.33
N PRO A 38 14.96 -17.98 -7.95
CA PRO A 38 14.08 -17.38 -6.94
C PRO A 38 12.68 -17.03 -7.46
N LEU A 39 12.32 -17.44 -8.69
CA LEU A 39 11.03 -17.08 -9.30
C LEU A 39 9.84 -17.50 -8.44
N ILE A 40 9.89 -18.69 -7.85
CA ILE A 40 8.82 -19.20 -6.98
C ILE A 40 8.75 -18.40 -5.68
N ASP A 41 9.90 -18.09 -5.07
CA ASP A 41 9.98 -17.28 -3.86
C ASP A 41 9.40 -15.88 -4.09
N MET A 42 9.74 -15.24 -5.21
CA MET A 42 9.19 -13.94 -5.56
C MET A 42 7.67 -13.98 -5.77
N ARG A 43 7.15 -15.00 -6.46
CA ARG A 43 5.70 -15.19 -6.63
C ARG A 43 4.97 -15.44 -5.30
N LEU A 44 5.60 -16.19 -4.39
CA LEU A 44 5.10 -16.40 -3.02
C LEU A 44 5.07 -15.10 -2.22
N VAL A 45 6.09 -14.24 -2.35
CA VAL A 45 6.08 -12.92 -1.72
C VAL A 45 4.95 -12.04 -2.26
N ILE A 46 4.71 -12.03 -3.58
CA ILE A 46 3.57 -11.30 -4.18
C ILE A 46 2.23 -11.89 -3.71
N PHE A 47 2.15 -13.21 -3.54
CA PHE A 47 0.97 -13.88 -3.02
C PHE A 47 0.73 -13.54 -1.55
N ALA A 48 1.79 -13.45 -0.75
CA ALA A 48 1.74 -12.98 0.62
C ALA A 48 1.29 -11.51 0.69
N ALA A 49 1.72 -10.65 -0.25
CA ALA A 49 1.24 -9.27 -0.34
C ALA A 49 -0.27 -9.19 -0.65
N THR A 50 -0.78 -10.06 -1.52
CA THR A 50 -2.22 -10.16 -1.80
C THR A 50 -2.99 -10.64 -0.57
N SER A 51 -2.49 -11.68 0.10
CA SER A 51 -3.09 -12.23 1.32
C SER A 51 -3.08 -11.21 2.47
N GLY A 52 -1.97 -10.50 2.65
CA GLY A 52 -1.82 -9.42 3.61
C GLY A 52 -2.76 -8.24 3.30
N THR A 53 -2.99 -7.93 2.03
CA THR A 53 -3.97 -6.92 1.62
C THR A 53 -5.38 -7.37 1.97
N LEU A 54 -5.74 -8.63 1.72
CA LEU A 54 -7.04 -9.20 2.07
C LEU A 54 -7.28 -9.18 3.59
N LEU A 55 -6.29 -9.58 4.39
CA LEU A 55 -6.32 -9.43 5.84
C LEU A 55 -6.47 -7.96 6.24
N GLY A 56 -5.74 -7.07 5.59
CA GLY A 56 -5.86 -5.62 5.76
C GLY A 56 -7.31 -5.15 5.58
N VAL A 57 -7.99 -5.57 4.51
CA VAL A 57 -9.40 -5.26 4.24
C VAL A 57 -10.31 -5.67 5.41
N LEU A 58 -10.09 -6.86 5.97
CA LEU A 58 -10.84 -7.36 7.12
C LEU A 58 -10.70 -6.45 8.35
N PHE A 59 -9.51 -5.85 8.55
CA PHE A 59 -9.21 -4.98 9.67
C PHE A 59 -9.58 -3.51 9.47
N ILE A 60 -10.01 -3.09 8.27
CA ILE A 60 -10.36 -1.69 7.99
C ILE A 60 -11.41 -1.10 8.95
N PRO A 61 -12.53 -1.77 9.26
CA PRO A 61 -13.51 -1.24 10.20
C PRO A 61 -12.93 -1.00 11.59
N SER A 62 -12.00 -1.88 12.02
CA SER A 62 -11.30 -1.74 13.28
C SER A 62 -10.30 -0.57 13.22
N PHE A 63 -9.54 -0.48 12.13
CA PHE A 63 -8.62 0.63 11.88
C PHE A 63 -9.33 1.98 11.91
N LEU A 64 -10.49 2.12 11.26
CA LEU A 64 -11.25 3.37 11.25
C LEU A 64 -11.70 3.80 12.66
N ARG A 65 -12.17 2.87 13.50
CA ARG A 65 -12.55 3.18 14.90
C ARG A 65 -11.35 3.58 15.75
N ILE A 66 -10.21 2.92 15.54
CA ILE A 66 -8.96 3.27 16.26
C ILE A 66 -8.47 4.64 15.79
N PHE A 67 -8.50 4.90 14.49
CA PHE A 67 -8.10 6.15 13.87
C PHE A 67 -8.97 7.32 14.36
N GLU A 68 -10.29 7.15 14.41
CA GLU A 68 -11.21 8.14 14.97
C GLU A 68 -10.87 8.49 16.43
N LYS A 69 -10.67 7.47 17.28
CA LYS A 69 -10.22 7.68 18.67
C LYS A 69 -8.87 8.39 18.75
N ALA A 70 -7.94 8.06 17.86
CA ALA A 70 -6.63 8.68 17.81
C ALA A 70 -6.71 10.16 17.40
N VAL A 71 -7.58 10.51 16.43
CA VAL A 71 -7.84 11.91 16.05
C VAL A 71 -8.43 12.68 17.22
N ASN A 72 -9.47 12.16 17.88
CA ASN A 72 -10.10 12.82 19.02
C ASN A 72 -9.12 12.99 20.20
N ARG A 73 -8.24 12.01 20.42
CA ARG A 73 -7.18 12.10 21.44
C ARG A 73 -6.11 13.12 21.05
N LEU A 74 -5.77 13.24 19.77
CA LEU A 74 -4.83 14.25 19.29
C LEU A 74 -5.32 15.67 19.52
N GLU A 75 -6.62 15.90 19.35
CA GLU A 75 -7.22 17.21 19.63
C GLU A 75 -7.08 17.61 21.10
N VAL A 76 -7.06 16.64 22.02
CA VAL A 76 -6.91 16.88 23.47
C VAL A 76 -5.44 16.96 23.90
N THR A 77 -4.59 16.03 23.45
CA THR A 77 -3.19 15.94 23.88
C THR A 77 -2.30 16.95 23.14
N GLY A 78 -2.66 17.35 21.92
CA GLY A 78 -1.92 18.30 21.09
C GLY A 78 -0.60 17.78 20.51
N SER A 79 -0.05 16.67 21.02
CA SER A 79 1.22 16.09 20.58
C SER A 79 1.05 14.68 20.00
N VAL A 80 1.55 14.49 18.79
CA VAL A 80 1.49 13.18 18.12
C VAL A 80 2.45 12.14 18.72
N PRO A 81 3.69 12.47 19.11
CA PRO A 81 4.59 11.52 19.77
C PRO A 81 4.01 10.95 21.06
N SER A 82 3.37 11.78 21.89
CA SER A 82 2.76 11.32 23.15
C SER A 82 1.62 10.33 22.89
N LEU A 83 0.81 10.53 21.85
CA LEU A 83 -0.22 9.56 21.45
C LEU A 83 0.36 8.22 21.03
N VAL A 84 1.49 8.22 20.31
CA VAL A 84 2.15 6.99 19.90
C VAL A 84 2.65 6.23 21.13
N VAL A 85 3.29 6.92 22.07
CA VAL A 85 3.75 6.32 23.34
C VAL A 85 2.56 5.78 24.14
N GLU A 86 1.48 6.54 24.26
CA GLU A 86 0.26 6.13 24.96
C GLU A 86 -0.42 4.92 24.28
N ALA A 87 -0.41 4.86 22.94
CA ALA A 87 -0.94 3.74 22.18
C ALA A 87 -0.12 2.46 22.35
N LEU A 88 1.19 2.57 22.56
CA LEU A 88 2.11 1.46 22.80
C LEU A 88 2.05 0.91 24.24
N GLN A 89 1.32 1.54 25.16
CA GLN A 89 1.12 1.01 26.50
C GLN A 89 0.28 -0.28 26.46
N ILE A 90 0.73 -1.32 27.16
CA ILE A 90 0.10 -2.66 27.20
C ILE A 90 -1.40 -2.61 27.52
N ASN A 91 -1.81 -1.73 28.43
CA ASN A 91 -3.22 -1.56 28.78
C ASN A 91 -4.05 -0.99 27.63
N ASN A 92 -3.48 -0.07 26.85
CA ASN A 92 -4.13 0.52 25.69
C ASN A 92 -4.13 -0.44 24.49
N ILE A 93 -3.07 -1.21 24.28
CA ILE A 93 -3.05 -2.30 23.29
C ILE A 93 -4.18 -3.30 23.57
N LYS A 94 -4.35 -3.74 24.82
CA LYS A 94 -5.46 -4.64 25.20
C LYS A 94 -6.83 -4.02 24.92
N ARG A 95 -7.02 -2.72 25.16
CA ARG A 95 -8.28 -2.01 24.83
C ARG A 95 -8.50 -1.90 23.33
N ILE A 96 -7.45 -1.64 22.56
CA ILE A 96 -7.49 -1.58 21.09
C ILE A 96 -7.92 -2.94 20.53
N VAL A 97 -7.27 -4.02 20.96
CA VAL A 97 -7.61 -5.40 20.54
C VAL A 97 -9.04 -5.78 20.93
N LYS A 98 -9.50 -5.41 22.14
CA LYS A 98 -10.90 -5.63 22.55
C LYS A 98 -11.93 -4.80 21.78
N SER A 99 -11.50 -3.71 21.14
CA SER A 99 -12.35 -2.86 20.30
C SER A 99 -12.39 -3.29 18.83
N VAL A 100 -11.73 -4.40 18.48
CA VAL A 100 -11.80 -5.00 17.16
C VAL A 100 -13.26 -5.27 16.80
N SER A 101 -13.63 -4.77 15.64
CA SER A 101 -15.01 -4.64 15.22
C SER A 101 -15.25 -5.52 14.01
N LYS A 102 -16.28 -6.35 14.09
CA LYS A 102 -16.63 -7.25 12.99
C LYS A 102 -17.00 -6.45 11.73
N PRO A 103 -16.68 -6.94 10.52
CA PRO A 103 -17.07 -6.28 9.27
C PRO A 103 -18.59 -6.12 9.22
N CYS A 104 -19.06 -4.87 9.17
CA CYS A 104 -20.49 -4.60 9.12
C CYS A 104 -20.96 -4.68 7.66
N LYS A 105 -21.82 -5.65 7.33
CA LYS A 105 -22.37 -5.86 5.97
C LYS A 105 -23.11 -4.62 5.44
N THR A 106 -23.61 -3.77 6.34
CA THR A 106 -24.24 -2.48 6.04
C THR A 106 -23.31 -1.45 5.40
N MET A 107 -21.99 -1.68 5.38
CA MET A 107 -21.03 -0.81 4.69
C MET A 107 -21.00 -1.06 3.17
N ILE A 108 -21.48 -2.22 2.72
CA ILE A 108 -21.51 -2.64 1.31
C ILE A 108 -22.93 -2.51 0.73
N GLU A 109 -23.96 -2.59 1.59
CA GLU A 109 -25.34 -2.36 1.19
C GLU A 109 -25.56 -0.90 0.77
N ARG A 110 -26.11 -0.72 -0.44
CA ARG A 110 -26.47 0.57 -1.05
C ARG A 110 -25.31 1.45 -1.55
N LEU A 111 -24.14 0.90 -1.86
CA LEU A 111 -23.04 1.71 -2.42
C LEU A 111 -23.35 2.26 -3.83
N ARG A 112 -23.11 3.56 -4.05
CA ARG A 112 -23.30 4.25 -5.34
C ARG A 112 -22.05 4.16 -6.22
N TYR A 113 -21.71 2.95 -6.68
CA TYR A 113 -20.47 2.69 -7.43
C TYR A 113 -20.34 3.49 -8.75
N ARG A 114 -21.47 3.91 -9.34
CA ARG A 114 -21.51 4.61 -10.64
C ARG A 114 -20.96 6.04 -10.57
N GLU A 115 -20.91 6.63 -9.37
CA GLU A 115 -20.46 8.02 -9.14
C GLU A 115 -18.94 8.14 -9.00
N ILE A 116 -18.23 7.01 -8.91
CA ILE A 116 -16.77 6.98 -8.77
C ILE A 116 -16.14 6.81 -10.15
N PRO A 117 -15.19 7.69 -10.55
CA PRO A 117 -14.57 7.61 -11.87
C PRO A 117 -13.82 6.28 -12.07
N LYS A 118 -14.22 5.48 -13.07
CA LYS A 118 -13.53 4.20 -13.38
C LYS A 118 -12.03 4.38 -13.65
N ARG A 119 -11.65 5.52 -14.27
CA ARG A 119 -10.25 5.90 -14.50
C ARG A 119 -9.45 5.97 -13.20
N LEU A 120 -10.04 6.46 -12.11
CA LEU A 120 -9.39 6.50 -10.79
C LEU A 120 -9.06 5.08 -10.29
N LEU A 121 -10.00 4.14 -10.44
CA LEU A 121 -9.84 2.76 -9.99
C LEU A 121 -8.79 2.00 -10.80
N ILE A 122 -8.77 2.21 -12.13
CA ILE A 122 -7.76 1.61 -13.01
C ILE A 122 -6.37 2.15 -12.64
N LEU A 123 -6.23 3.47 -12.49
CA LEU A 123 -4.96 4.08 -12.08
C LEU A 123 -4.52 3.58 -10.70
N ASN A 124 -5.44 3.48 -9.73
CA ASN A 124 -5.13 2.96 -8.41
C ASN A 124 -4.65 1.51 -8.45
N SER A 125 -5.28 0.66 -9.28
CA SER A 125 -4.86 -0.73 -9.47
C SER A 125 -3.47 -0.81 -10.09
N LEU A 126 -3.19 -0.03 -11.14
CA LEU A 126 -1.90 -0.01 -11.82
C LEU A 126 -0.78 0.50 -10.91
N VAL A 127 -0.98 1.63 -10.25
CA VAL A 127 0.00 2.21 -9.31
C VAL A 127 0.26 1.24 -8.15
N THR A 128 -0.78 0.58 -7.63
CA THR A 128 -0.61 -0.47 -6.62
C THR A 128 0.19 -1.65 -7.15
N GLY A 129 -0.06 -2.07 -8.40
CA GLY A 129 0.72 -3.12 -9.05
C GLY A 129 2.21 -2.77 -9.11
N ILE A 130 2.52 -1.56 -9.58
CA ILE A 130 3.90 -1.03 -9.63
C ILE A 130 4.53 -1.02 -8.24
N TYR A 131 3.82 -0.55 -7.21
CA TYR A 131 4.33 -0.61 -5.83
C TYR A 131 4.58 -2.02 -5.33
N THR A 132 3.72 -2.97 -5.72
CA THR A 132 3.81 -4.37 -5.26
C THR A 132 5.02 -5.06 -5.87
N VAL A 133 5.28 -4.84 -7.16
CA VAL A 133 6.35 -5.56 -7.87
C VAL A 133 7.62 -4.75 -8.05
N GLY A 134 7.62 -3.44 -7.88
CA GLY A 134 8.75 -2.58 -8.28
C GLY A 134 10.08 -2.99 -7.64
N VAL A 135 10.07 -3.18 -6.32
CA VAL A 135 11.25 -3.66 -5.57
C VAL A 135 11.62 -5.09 -5.99
N LEU A 136 10.63 -5.99 -6.05
CA LEU A 136 10.84 -7.40 -6.40
C LEU A 136 11.43 -7.56 -7.82
N ALA A 137 10.88 -6.84 -8.78
CA ALA A 137 11.29 -6.88 -10.19
C ALA A 137 12.68 -6.29 -10.36
N ALA A 138 12.98 -5.15 -9.73
CA ALA A 138 14.32 -4.58 -9.72
C ALA A 138 15.34 -5.53 -9.10
N SER A 139 15.03 -6.15 -7.95
CA SER A 139 15.92 -7.14 -7.35
C SER A 139 16.10 -8.39 -8.23
N TYR A 140 15.01 -8.95 -8.77
CA TYR A 140 15.08 -10.14 -9.64
C TYR A 140 15.86 -9.90 -10.93
N SER A 141 15.80 -8.69 -11.48
CA SER A 141 16.53 -8.29 -12.68
C SER A 141 18.05 -8.41 -12.54
N ALA A 142 18.59 -8.40 -11.32
CA ALA A 142 20.01 -8.63 -11.06
C ALA A 142 20.52 -10.01 -11.53
N ILE A 143 19.62 -10.99 -11.70
CA ILE A 143 19.95 -12.33 -12.21
C ILE A 143 20.01 -12.32 -13.75
N LEU A 144 19.38 -11.34 -14.40
CA LEU A 144 19.22 -11.26 -15.85
C LEU A 144 20.28 -10.38 -16.53
N VAL A 145 21.14 -9.73 -15.75
CA VAL A 145 22.16 -8.78 -16.23
C VAL A 145 23.57 -9.24 -15.85
N ALA A 146 24.57 -8.68 -16.54
CA ALA A 146 25.98 -8.86 -16.20
C ALA A 146 26.30 -8.38 -14.76
N GLU A 147 27.34 -8.97 -14.16
CA GLU A 147 27.70 -8.73 -12.75
C GLU A 147 27.92 -7.25 -12.42
N GLU A 148 28.53 -6.52 -13.35
CA GLU A 148 28.79 -5.07 -13.25
C GLU A 148 27.51 -4.21 -13.16
N HIS A 149 26.37 -4.67 -13.68
CA HIS A 149 25.11 -3.92 -13.69
C HIS A 149 24.18 -4.26 -12.53
N ARG A 150 24.46 -5.33 -11.77
CA ARG A 150 23.59 -5.82 -10.68
C ARG A 150 23.24 -4.75 -9.65
N LEU A 151 24.22 -3.98 -9.21
CA LEU A 151 24.02 -2.92 -8.22
C LEU A 151 23.12 -1.81 -8.77
N ALA A 152 23.33 -1.40 -10.02
CA ALA A 152 22.54 -0.34 -10.66
C ALA A 152 21.07 -0.76 -10.81
N VAL A 153 20.85 -2.00 -11.23
CA VAL A 153 19.52 -2.59 -11.39
C VAL A 153 18.78 -2.69 -10.06
N VAL A 154 19.42 -3.16 -8.98
CA VAL A 154 18.79 -3.21 -7.64
C VAL A 154 18.49 -1.79 -7.12
N ALA A 155 19.41 -0.85 -7.32
CA ALA A 155 19.25 0.55 -6.91
C ALA A 155 18.09 1.25 -7.64
N SER A 156 17.75 0.82 -8.86
CA SER A 156 16.62 1.35 -9.65
C SER A 156 15.26 1.19 -8.95
N SER A 157 15.14 0.27 -7.97
CA SER A 157 13.92 0.10 -7.16
C SER A 157 13.48 1.40 -6.47
N GLY A 158 14.42 2.23 -6.02
CA GLY A 158 14.13 3.53 -5.42
C GLY A 158 13.49 4.49 -6.41
N MET A 159 13.98 4.51 -7.65
CA MET A 159 13.41 5.31 -8.74
C MET A 159 11.99 4.84 -9.09
N ILE A 160 11.78 3.53 -9.21
CA ILE A 160 10.45 2.95 -9.49
C ILE A 160 9.45 3.34 -8.41
N ASN A 161 9.84 3.24 -7.12
CA ASN A 161 9.02 3.67 -6.00
C ASN A 161 8.75 5.18 -6.01
N GLY A 162 9.74 5.99 -6.40
CA GLY A 162 9.58 7.44 -6.58
C GLY A 162 8.52 7.77 -7.63
N ILE A 163 8.60 7.12 -8.80
CA ILE A 163 7.62 7.28 -9.89
C ILE A 163 6.22 6.85 -9.42
N ALA A 164 6.09 5.70 -8.76
CA ALA A 164 4.81 5.24 -8.22
C ALA A 164 4.20 6.24 -7.23
N SER A 165 5.04 6.85 -6.39
CA SER A 165 4.63 7.88 -5.42
C SER A 165 4.15 9.15 -6.10
N ILE A 166 4.83 9.57 -7.17
CA ILE A 166 4.41 10.72 -7.98
C ILE A 166 3.05 10.43 -8.64
N LEU A 167 2.88 9.25 -9.23
CA LEU A 167 1.61 8.85 -9.86
C LEU A 167 0.46 8.83 -8.85
N LEU A 168 0.68 8.30 -7.64
CA LEU A 168 -0.29 8.32 -6.54
C LEU A 168 -0.68 9.76 -6.18
N THR A 169 0.32 10.59 -5.91
CA THR A 169 0.13 11.96 -5.42
C THR A 169 -0.54 12.87 -6.46
N LEU A 170 -0.20 12.71 -7.73
CA LEU A 170 -0.72 13.59 -8.80
C LEU A 170 -2.06 13.11 -9.37
N LEU A 171 -2.29 11.80 -9.45
CA LEU A 171 -3.44 11.25 -10.18
C LEU A 171 -4.56 10.74 -9.28
N ILE A 172 -4.22 10.26 -8.08
CA ILE A 172 -5.15 9.53 -7.21
C ILE A 172 -5.58 10.41 -6.02
N ASP A 173 -4.63 11.03 -5.33
CA ASP A 173 -4.91 11.83 -4.13
C ASP A 173 -5.86 13.02 -4.40
N PRO A 174 -5.69 13.84 -5.46
CA PRO A 174 -6.53 15.00 -5.68
C PRO A 174 -7.99 14.63 -5.96
N LYS A 175 -8.21 13.50 -6.66
CA LYS A 175 -9.55 13.01 -6.97
C LYS A 175 -10.24 12.46 -5.73
N SER A 176 -9.50 11.75 -4.89
CA SER A 176 -10.01 11.21 -3.63
C SER A 176 -10.33 12.33 -2.63
N ALA A 177 -9.46 13.33 -2.53
CA ALA A 177 -9.66 14.52 -1.72
C ALA A 177 -10.88 15.33 -2.18
N MET A 178 -11.04 15.55 -3.48
CA MET A 178 -12.18 16.29 -4.05
C MET A 178 -13.53 15.63 -3.72
N ILE A 179 -13.64 14.30 -3.85
CA ILE A 179 -14.89 13.57 -3.52
C ILE A 179 -15.20 13.69 -2.02
N THR A 180 -14.16 13.57 -1.18
CA THR A 180 -14.30 13.68 0.28
C THR A 180 -14.71 15.09 0.71
N ASP A 181 -14.06 16.13 0.17
CA ASP A 181 -14.39 17.54 0.43
C ASP A 181 -15.80 17.91 -0.05
N GLN A 182 -16.23 17.42 -1.22
CA GLN A 182 -17.60 17.62 -1.70
C GLN A 182 -18.64 17.01 -0.76
N ALA A 183 -18.36 15.86 -0.16
CA ALA A 183 -19.25 15.25 0.81
C ALA A 183 -19.30 16.03 2.13
N LEU A 184 -18.15 16.55 2.61
CA LEU A 184 -18.08 17.41 3.80
C LEU A 184 -18.88 18.71 3.61
N ARG A 185 -18.88 19.27 2.39
CA ARG A 185 -19.65 20.47 2.04
C ARG A 185 -21.13 20.19 1.73
N GLY A 186 -21.61 18.96 1.90
CA GLY A 186 -22.99 18.57 1.59
C GLY A 186 -23.34 18.53 0.09
N LYS A 187 -22.36 18.74 -0.81
CA LYS A 187 -22.57 18.70 -2.28
C LYS A 187 -22.70 17.27 -2.82
N ARG A 188 -22.25 16.28 -2.05
CA ARG A 188 -22.39 14.85 -2.34
C ARG A 188 -22.83 14.09 -1.09
N PRO A 189 -23.60 13.01 -1.22
CA PRO A 189 -23.95 12.19 -0.07
C PRO A 189 -22.71 11.48 0.48
N TYR A 190 -22.64 11.36 1.81
CA TYR A 190 -21.55 10.65 2.50
C TYR A 190 -21.37 9.20 2.03
N ASN A 191 -22.44 8.59 1.51
CA ASN A 191 -22.39 7.25 0.94
C ASN A 191 -21.46 7.13 -0.28
N ASP A 192 -21.22 8.22 -1.02
CA ASP A 192 -20.26 8.25 -2.13
C ASP A 192 -18.82 8.13 -1.60
N VAL A 193 -18.52 8.66 -0.41
CA VAL A 193 -17.21 8.50 0.25
C VAL A 193 -17.01 7.05 0.68
N LYS A 194 -18.05 6.41 1.22
CA LYS A 194 -18.00 4.97 1.53
C LYS A 194 -17.74 4.14 0.28
N ALA A 195 -18.44 4.44 -0.82
CA ALA A 195 -18.24 3.77 -2.10
C ALA A 195 -16.83 3.98 -2.64
N LEU A 196 -16.29 5.20 -2.55
CA LEU A 196 -14.91 5.50 -2.92
C LEU A 196 -13.93 4.64 -2.13
N VAL A 197 -14.04 4.62 -0.80
CA VAL A 197 -13.13 3.85 0.06
C VAL A 197 -13.17 2.37 -0.32
N VAL A 198 -14.36 1.77 -0.42
CA VAL A 198 -14.52 0.36 -0.78
C VAL A 198 -13.92 0.06 -2.16
N LEU A 199 -14.21 0.89 -3.16
CA LEU A 199 -13.69 0.71 -4.52
C LEU A 199 -12.17 0.92 -4.61
N LEU A 200 -11.59 1.84 -3.84
CA LEU A 200 -10.13 2.03 -3.75
C LEU A 200 -9.46 0.81 -3.10
N ILE A 201 -10.08 0.21 -2.09
CA ILE A 201 -9.59 -1.01 -1.47
C ILE A 201 -9.68 -2.20 -2.44
N THR A 202 -10.82 -2.35 -3.13
CA THR A 202 -11.00 -3.42 -4.13
C THR A 202 -10.00 -3.26 -5.27
N SER A 203 -9.82 -2.05 -5.79
CA SER A 203 -8.83 -1.78 -6.84
C SER A 203 -7.39 -2.00 -6.35
N LYS A 204 -7.10 -1.76 -5.07
CA LYS A 204 -5.81 -2.15 -4.47
C LYS A 204 -5.60 -3.66 -4.50
N LEU A 205 -6.59 -4.46 -4.13
CA LEU A 205 -6.54 -5.93 -4.24
C LEU A 205 -6.33 -6.39 -5.69
N VAL A 206 -7.03 -5.77 -6.64
CA VAL A 206 -6.81 -6.04 -8.07
C VAL A 206 -5.38 -5.69 -8.46
N GLY A 207 -4.84 -4.57 -7.99
CA GLY A 207 -3.45 -4.18 -8.20
C GLY A 207 -2.42 -5.19 -7.69
N THR A 208 -2.61 -5.74 -6.49
CA THR A 208 -1.71 -6.77 -5.95
C THR A 208 -1.77 -8.07 -6.77
N LEU A 209 -2.96 -8.44 -7.25
CA LEU A 209 -3.13 -9.58 -8.16
C LEU A 209 -2.49 -9.32 -9.53
N LEU A 210 -2.64 -8.11 -10.09
CA LEU A 210 -1.96 -7.70 -11.30
C LEU A 210 -0.44 -7.82 -11.15
N GLY A 211 0.09 -7.62 -9.94
CA GLY A 211 1.50 -7.86 -9.61
C GLY A 211 2.00 -9.26 -10.01
N GLN A 212 1.18 -10.30 -9.89
CA GLN A 212 1.57 -11.66 -10.30
C GLN A 212 1.88 -11.77 -11.79
N VAL A 213 1.17 -10.98 -12.61
CA VAL A 213 1.33 -10.95 -14.07
C VAL A 213 2.41 -9.94 -14.47
N LEU A 214 2.45 -8.78 -13.80
CA LEU A 214 3.37 -7.68 -14.11
C LEU A 214 4.81 -7.96 -13.68
N PHE A 215 5.05 -8.83 -12.70
CA PHE A 215 6.37 -9.06 -12.12
C PHE A 215 7.45 -9.44 -13.14
N LEU A 216 7.23 -10.52 -13.90
CA LEU A 216 8.22 -11.01 -14.86
C LEU A 216 8.50 -10.04 -16.02
N PRO A 217 7.48 -9.47 -16.72
CA PRO A 217 7.74 -8.51 -17.77
C PRO A 217 8.39 -7.23 -17.23
N ALA A 218 8.02 -6.78 -16.02
CA ALA A 218 8.68 -5.64 -15.40
C ALA A 218 10.18 -5.92 -15.15
N ALA A 219 10.53 -7.10 -14.67
CA ALA A 219 11.93 -7.46 -14.46
C ALA A 219 12.71 -7.52 -15.79
N GLN A 220 12.13 -8.08 -16.84
CA GLN A 220 12.76 -8.10 -18.17
C GLN A 220 12.97 -6.69 -18.73
N VAL A 221 12.00 -5.80 -18.57
CA VAL A 221 12.13 -4.40 -19.01
C VAL A 221 13.25 -3.69 -18.25
N ILE A 222 13.35 -3.88 -16.93
CA ILE A 222 14.43 -3.30 -16.14
C ILE A 222 15.77 -3.87 -16.60
N ALA A 223 15.90 -5.19 -16.74
CA ALA A 223 17.13 -5.81 -17.23
C ALA A 223 17.54 -5.28 -18.62
N TYR A 224 16.59 -5.10 -19.53
CA TYR A 224 16.85 -4.54 -20.86
C TYR A 224 17.36 -3.09 -20.83
N ILE A 225 16.92 -2.27 -19.87
CA ILE A 225 17.36 -0.87 -19.75
C ILE A 225 18.83 -0.79 -19.30
N TYR A 226 19.32 -1.81 -18.58
CA TYR A 226 20.64 -1.81 -17.96
C TYR A 226 21.64 -2.80 -18.59
N ASN A 227 21.19 -3.62 -19.55
CA ASN A 227 22.07 -4.40 -20.44
C ASN A 227 22.56 -3.54 -21.61
#